data_AF-A0A1X7SVT9-F1
#
_entry.id   AF-A0A1X7SVT9-F1
#
_cell.length_a   1.000
_cell.length_b   1.000
_cell.length_c   1.000
_cell.angle_alpha   90.00
_cell.angle_beta   90.00
_cell.angle_gamma   90.00
#
_symmetry.space_group_name_H-M   'P 1'
#
loop_
_entity.id
_entity.type
_entity.pdbx_description
1 polymer ?
#
loop_
_entity_poly.entity_id
_entity_poly.type
_entity_poly.pdbx_seq_one_letter_code
_entity_poly.pdbx_strand_id
1 'polypeptide(L)'
;MGQLSNINSYYVDGVSITRGSPRQHVWTLGNGLTDTYNNNPQWICPCATGSSQTVPSFVGNHYFCESGNQASTWSPILYTTAPFRRERGCGSLEATCCSAAGLPWFHRDYGSTTTTDYIELRVCGISGSNNNEDTTVSFYDIYVK
;
A
#
# COMPACT_ATOMS: atom_id res chain seq x y z
N MET A 1 -2.79 5.38 3.53
CA MET A 1 -1.43 5.80 3.97
C MET A 1 -1.65 6.91 4.96
N GLY A 2 -1.53 6.64 6.25
CA GLY A 2 -2.07 7.58 7.22
C GLY A 2 -1.08 8.64 7.68
N GLN A 3 -1.54 9.46 8.64
CA GLN A 3 -0.91 10.73 9.02
C GLN A 3 0.52 10.62 9.61
N LEU A 4 1.01 9.41 9.88
CA LEU A 4 2.35 9.18 10.42
C LEU A 4 3.38 9.18 9.29
N SER A 5 4.21 10.22 9.22
CA SER A 5 5.25 10.40 8.20
C SER A 5 6.63 9.87 8.62
N ASN A 6 6.68 8.76 9.37
CA ASN A 6 7.92 8.19 9.88
C ASN A 6 8.14 6.76 9.36
N ILE A 7 9.25 6.54 8.64
CA ILE A 7 9.64 5.24 8.10
C ILE A 7 9.84 4.17 9.20
N ASN A 8 10.15 4.59 10.43
CA ASN A 8 10.32 3.70 11.57
C ASN A 8 9.01 3.39 12.31
N SER A 9 7.89 4.00 11.90
CA SER A 9 6.56 3.75 12.47
C SER A 9 5.70 2.90 11.52
N TYR A 10 4.46 2.63 11.93
CA TYR A 10 3.40 1.99 11.15
C TYR A 10 2.70 3.00 10.23
N TYR A 11 3.40 3.55 9.23
CA TYR A 11 2.85 4.63 8.38
C TYR A 11 1.80 4.19 7.34
N VAL A 12 1.52 2.89 7.23
CA VAL A 12 0.66 2.31 6.20
C VAL A 12 -0.16 1.15 6.74
N ASP A 13 -1.42 1.08 6.34
CA ASP A 13 -2.22 -0.15 6.34
C ASP A 13 -1.85 -0.94 5.10
N GLY A 14 -1.07 -1.99 5.26
CA GLY A 14 -0.54 -2.74 4.13
C GLY A 14 0.84 -3.33 4.37
N VAL A 15 1.66 -3.35 3.32
CA VAL A 15 3.01 -3.91 3.34
C VAL A 15 4.04 -2.82 3.11
N SER A 16 5.08 -2.78 3.95
CA SER A 16 6.24 -1.91 3.79
C SER A 16 7.50 -2.74 3.59
N ILE A 17 8.21 -2.52 2.49
CA ILE A 17 9.52 -3.10 2.22
C ILE A 17 10.58 -2.01 2.40
N THR A 18 11.58 -2.30 3.23
CA THR A 18 12.68 -1.38 3.53
C THR A 18 14.02 -2.10 3.53
N ARG A 19 15.13 -1.34 3.53
CA ARG A 19 16.48 -1.89 3.57
C ARG A 19 17.40 -1.10 4.49
N GLY A 20 18.42 -1.78 5.01
CA GLY A 20 19.58 -1.17 5.67
C GLY A 20 19.30 -0.55 7.04
N SER A 21 20.35 0.00 7.63
CA SER A 21 20.30 0.73 8.90
C SER A 21 21.24 1.95 8.83
N PRO A 22 20.73 3.20 8.76
CA PRO A 22 19.35 3.59 8.96
C PRO A 22 18.40 3.09 7.86
N ARG A 23 17.14 2.84 8.24
CA ARG A 23 16.11 2.27 7.37
C ARG A 23 15.87 3.17 6.16
N GLN A 24 15.89 2.59 4.96
CA GLN A 24 15.58 3.24 3.69
C GLN A 24 14.39 2.57 3.03
N HIS A 25 13.57 3.36 2.35
CA HIS A 25 12.37 2.87 1.68
C HIS A 25 12.73 2.13 0.38
N VAL A 26 12.05 1.00 0.16
CA VAL A 26 12.13 0.24 -1.10
C VAL A 26 10.79 0.34 -1.80
N TRP A 27 9.72 -0.14 -1.17
CA TRP A 27 8.39 -0.13 -1.76
C TRP A 27 7.28 -0.26 -0.71
N THR A 28 6.08 0.22 -1.03
CA THR A 28 4.89 0.13 -0.17
C THR A 28 3.67 -0.38 -0.93
N LEU A 29 2.96 -1.34 -0.35
CA LEU A 29 1.55 -1.61 -0.64
C LEU A 29 0.71 -0.89 0.41
N GLY A 30 -0.23 -0.06 -0.01
CA GLY A 30 -1.25 0.53 0.84
C GLY A 30 -2.63 -0.03 0.54
N ASN A 31 -3.48 -0.06 1.56
CA ASN A 31 -4.86 -0.49 1.44
C ASN A 31 -5.80 0.68 1.73
N GLY A 32 -6.73 0.94 0.81
CA GLY A 32 -7.89 1.78 1.07
C GLY A 32 -8.98 0.96 1.76
N LEU A 33 -9.80 1.58 2.60
CA LEU A 33 -10.97 0.94 3.22
C LEU A 33 -12.11 0.72 2.22
N THR A 34 -12.22 1.59 1.20
CA THR A 34 -13.20 1.51 0.10
C THR A 34 -12.64 2.12 -1.18
N ASP A 35 -13.10 1.72 -2.36
CA ASP A 35 -12.74 2.34 -3.66
C ASP A 35 -13.87 3.21 -4.29
N THR A 36 -15.04 3.31 -3.63
CA THR A 36 -16.27 3.89 -4.21
C THR A 36 -16.84 5.06 -3.41
N TYR A 37 -16.31 5.34 -2.21
CA TYR A 37 -16.89 6.31 -1.29
C TYR A 37 -16.04 7.57 -1.10
N ASN A 38 -16.37 8.64 -1.80
CA ASN A 38 -15.67 9.93 -1.72
C ASN A 38 -16.13 10.86 -0.58
N ASN A 39 -17.19 10.52 0.17
CA ASN A 39 -17.64 11.30 1.33
C ASN A 39 -16.70 11.15 2.55
N ASN A 40 -15.82 10.14 2.54
CA ASN A 40 -14.76 9.97 3.52
C ASN A 40 -13.40 9.93 2.79
N PRO A 41 -12.92 11.10 2.33
CA PRO A 41 -11.71 11.18 1.51
C PRO A 41 -10.45 10.69 2.24
N GLN A 42 -10.51 10.53 3.56
CA GLN A 42 -9.44 9.98 4.39
C GLN A 42 -9.39 8.44 4.42
N TRP A 43 -10.37 7.73 3.84
CA TRP A 43 -10.47 6.27 3.87
C TRP A 43 -10.06 5.60 2.56
N ILE A 44 -9.82 6.37 1.51
CA ILE A 44 -9.50 5.87 0.17
C ILE A 44 -8.01 6.05 -0.12
N CYS A 45 -7.51 5.38 -1.16
CA CYS A 45 -6.11 5.49 -1.53
C CYS A 45 -5.67 6.94 -1.84
N PRO A 46 -4.40 7.31 -1.59
CA PRO A 46 -3.91 8.68 -1.81
C PRO A 46 -3.88 9.10 -3.28
N CYS A 47 -3.83 8.12 -4.19
CA CYS A 47 -3.94 8.32 -5.64
C CYS A 47 -5.40 8.37 -6.13
N ALA A 48 -6.38 8.09 -5.27
CA ALA A 48 -7.78 8.06 -5.65
C ALA A 48 -8.34 9.47 -5.86
N THR A 49 -9.27 9.61 -6.81
CA THR A 49 -9.93 10.90 -7.09
C THR A 49 -10.72 11.38 -5.87
N GLY A 50 -10.40 12.58 -5.39
CA GLY A 50 -11.04 13.17 -4.21
C GLY A 50 -10.44 12.76 -2.87
N SER A 51 -9.33 12.02 -2.86
CA SER A 51 -8.64 11.62 -1.63
C SER A 51 -8.05 12.82 -0.88
N SER A 52 -8.10 12.77 0.45
CA SER A 52 -7.38 13.70 1.35
C SER A 52 -6.13 13.06 1.96
N GLN A 53 -5.87 11.79 1.66
CA GLN A 53 -4.66 11.10 2.09
C GLN A 53 -3.45 11.61 1.33
N THR A 54 -2.31 11.70 2.01
CA THR A 54 -1.04 12.10 1.41
C THR A 54 -0.04 10.95 1.45
N VAL A 55 0.84 10.93 0.45
CA VAL A 55 1.95 9.97 0.42
C VAL A 55 3.09 10.54 1.26
N PRO A 56 3.63 9.81 2.25
CA PRO A 56 4.82 10.26 2.97
C PRO A 56 5.98 10.51 1.99
N SER A 57 6.74 11.58 2.21
CA SER A 57 7.78 12.02 1.27
C SER A 57 8.85 10.95 1.01
N PHE A 58 9.18 10.12 2.01
CA PHE A 58 10.14 9.02 1.86
C PHE A 58 9.62 7.85 1.02
N VAL A 59 8.30 7.74 0.83
CA VAL A 59 7.67 6.74 -0.06
C VAL A 59 7.69 7.22 -1.50
N GLY A 60 7.46 8.51 -1.74
CA GLY A 60 7.46 9.10 -3.08
C GLY A 60 6.54 8.36 -4.05
N ASN A 61 7.04 8.04 -5.25
CA ASN A 61 6.28 7.30 -6.27
C ASN A 61 6.48 5.78 -6.17
N HIS A 62 6.96 5.30 -5.02
CA HIS A 62 7.42 3.93 -4.86
C HIS A 62 6.39 3.07 -4.12
N TYR A 63 5.13 3.21 -4.49
CA TYR A 63 4.04 2.50 -3.85
C TYR A 63 2.98 2.07 -4.84
N PHE A 64 2.13 1.15 -4.39
CA PHE A 64 0.82 0.88 -4.97
C PHE A 64 -0.22 0.95 -3.86
N CYS A 65 -1.44 1.38 -4.19
CA CYS A 65 -2.53 1.39 -3.24
C CYS A 65 -3.81 0.95 -3.94
N GLU A 66 -4.58 0.08 -3.27
CA GLU A 66 -5.88 -0.40 -3.74
C GLU A 66 -6.78 -0.73 -2.56
N SER A 67 -8.10 -0.57 -2.71
CA SER A 67 -9.06 -1.15 -1.77
C SER A 67 -9.54 -2.53 -2.20
N GLY A 68 -9.57 -3.48 -1.26
CA GLY A 68 -10.28 -4.76 -1.48
C GLY A 68 -11.81 -4.62 -1.43
N ASN A 69 -12.34 -3.45 -1.08
CA ASN A 69 -13.75 -3.24 -0.83
C ASN A 69 -14.37 -2.32 -1.87
N GLN A 70 -15.19 -2.92 -2.75
CA GLN A 70 -15.89 -2.21 -3.82
C GLN A 70 -17.21 -1.54 -3.39
N ALA A 71 -17.52 -1.54 -2.09
CA ALA A 71 -18.75 -1.00 -1.54
C ALA A 71 -18.49 0.30 -0.77
N SER A 72 -19.53 1.12 -0.64
CA SER A 72 -19.48 2.37 0.13
C SER A 72 -19.42 2.19 1.64
N THR A 73 -19.51 0.95 2.12
CA THR A 73 -19.50 0.58 3.53
C THR A 73 -18.53 -0.57 3.75
N TRP A 74 -18.11 -0.76 4.99
CA TRP A 74 -17.23 -1.86 5.37
C TRP A 74 -17.94 -2.82 6.33
N SER A 75 -17.45 -4.06 6.38
CA SER A 75 -17.86 -5.11 7.31
C SER A 75 -16.61 -5.86 7.76
N PRO A 76 -16.59 -6.44 8.97
CA PRO A 76 -15.44 -7.16 9.51
C PRO A 76 -15.33 -8.56 8.87
N ILE A 77 -15.17 -8.59 7.55
CA ILE A 77 -15.03 -9.80 6.74
C ILE A 77 -13.78 -9.68 5.88
N LEU A 78 -13.22 -10.83 5.50
CA LEU A 78 -12.18 -10.86 4.49
C LEU A 78 -12.82 -10.66 3.10
N TYR A 79 -12.52 -9.52 2.48
CA TYR A 79 -12.92 -9.24 1.10
C TYR A 79 -12.09 -10.07 0.12
N THR A 80 -12.53 -11.29 -0.16
CA THR A 80 -11.85 -12.24 -1.06
C THR A 80 -12.27 -12.11 -2.53
N THR A 81 -13.37 -11.40 -2.80
CA THR A 81 -13.94 -11.21 -4.14
C THR A 81 -13.34 -10.06 -4.93
N ALA A 82 -12.51 -9.24 -4.29
CA ALA A 82 -11.52 -8.38 -4.93
C ALA A 82 -10.11 -8.97 -4.71
N PRO A 83 -9.88 -10.24 -5.09
CA PRO A 83 -8.53 -10.77 -5.05
C PRO A 83 -7.73 -9.86 -5.96
N PHE A 84 -6.62 -9.35 -5.45
CA PHE A 84 -5.62 -8.57 -6.14
C PHE A 84 -5.27 -9.26 -7.48
N ARG A 85 -6.08 -9.02 -8.51
CA ARG A 85 -6.10 -9.78 -9.76
C ARG A 85 -6.25 -8.81 -10.91
N ARG A 86 -5.36 -9.05 -11.86
CA ARG A 86 -5.22 -8.49 -13.22
C ARG A 86 -6.51 -8.44 -14.07
N GLU A 87 -7.67 -8.78 -13.54
CA GLU A 87 -8.83 -9.22 -14.33
C GLU A 87 -10.06 -8.33 -14.20
N ARG A 88 -10.16 -7.45 -13.19
CA ARG A 88 -11.35 -6.59 -13.01
C ARG A 88 -11.09 -5.09 -12.96
N GLY A 89 -9.83 -4.69 -13.08
CA GLY A 89 -9.45 -3.28 -12.97
C GLY A 89 -9.78 -2.70 -11.60
N CYS A 90 -9.47 -1.43 -11.42
CA CYS A 90 -9.67 -0.74 -10.16
C CYS A 90 -10.98 0.03 -10.17
N GLY A 91 -11.49 0.35 -8.99
CA GLY A 91 -12.67 1.21 -8.85
C GLY A 91 -12.51 2.51 -9.64
N SER A 92 -13.62 3.13 -10.03
CA SER A 92 -13.60 4.36 -10.84
C SER A 92 -12.82 5.50 -10.16
N LEU A 93 -12.77 5.52 -8.82
CA LEU A 93 -11.97 6.49 -8.07
C LEU A 93 -10.48 6.15 -8.05
N GLU A 94 -10.12 4.86 -8.09
CA GLU A 94 -8.74 4.35 -7.98
C GLU A 94 -8.09 4.09 -9.35
N ALA A 95 -8.73 4.46 -10.46
CA ALA A 95 -8.19 4.30 -11.81
C ALA A 95 -6.76 4.85 -11.97
N THR A 96 -6.46 5.99 -11.34
CA THR A 96 -5.11 6.57 -11.32
C THR A 96 -4.11 5.66 -10.59
N CYS A 97 -4.50 5.07 -9.46
CA CYS A 97 -3.67 4.14 -8.69
C CYS A 97 -3.21 2.95 -9.55
N CYS A 98 -4.06 2.51 -10.47
CA CYS A 98 -3.85 1.32 -11.28
C CYS A 98 -3.29 1.55 -12.66
N SER A 99 -3.02 2.81 -13.01
CA SER A 99 -2.30 3.18 -14.22
C SER A 99 -0.77 3.11 -14.06
N ALA A 100 -0.26 2.71 -12.89
CA ALA A 100 1.17 2.59 -12.65
C ALA A 100 1.79 1.47 -13.51
N ALA A 101 2.89 1.80 -14.19
CA ALA A 101 3.62 0.83 -15.01
C ALA A 101 4.23 -0.29 -14.14
N GLY A 102 4.15 -1.53 -14.62
CA GLY A 102 4.79 -2.69 -13.99
C GLY A 102 3.91 -3.49 -13.02
N LEU A 103 2.70 -3.03 -12.70
CA LEU A 103 1.77 -3.75 -11.81
C LEU A 103 1.51 -5.19 -12.30
N PRO A 104 1.36 -6.17 -11.37
CA PRO A 104 1.40 -6.04 -9.91
C PRO A 104 2.83 -6.03 -9.33
N TRP A 105 3.86 -6.08 -10.17
CA TRP A 105 5.24 -6.14 -9.73
C TRP A 105 5.79 -4.74 -9.50
N PHE A 106 6.64 -4.60 -8.49
CA PHE A 106 7.47 -3.42 -8.36
C PHE A 106 8.89 -3.75 -8.75
N HIS A 107 9.61 -2.74 -9.26
CA HIS A 107 11.03 -2.83 -9.54
C HIS A 107 11.73 -1.64 -8.89
N ARG A 108 12.80 -1.93 -8.14
CA ARG A 108 13.68 -0.94 -7.55
C ARG A 108 15.09 -1.17 -8.03
N ASP A 109 15.58 -0.20 -8.79
CA ASP A 109 16.94 -0.17 -9.31
C ASP A 109 17.77 0.84 -8.50
N TYR A 110 18.89 0.36 -7.96
CA TYR A 110 19.87 1.17 -7.23
C TYR A 110 21.16 1.36 -8.05
N GLY A 111 21.10 1.13 -9.36
CA GLY A 111 22.20 1.25 -10.31
C GLY A 111 23.26 0.17 -10.09
N SER A 112 24.53 0.56 -10.19
CA SER A 112 25.68 -0.33 -9.96
C SER A 112 26.03 -0.55 -8.48
N THR A 113 25.17 -0.08 -7.57
CA THR A 113 25.43 -0.14 -6.12
C THR A 113 25.11 -1.53 -5.58
N THR A 114 26.13 -2.29 -5.18
CA THR A 114 25.94 -3.51 -4.40
C THR A 114 25.79 -3.19 -2.92
N THR A 115 24.92 -3.91 -2.21
CA THR A 115 24.77 -3.76 -0.75
C THR A 115 24.70 -5.12 -0.06
N THR A 116 25.08 -5.15 1.22
CA THR A 116 24.83 -6.26 2.15
C THR A 116 23.72 -5.93 3.15
N ASP A 117 23.00 -4.82 2.93
CA ASP A 117 21.87 -4.42 3.75
C ASP A 117 20.80 -5.52 3.76
N TYR A 118 20.26 -5.81 4.95
CA TYR A 118 19.07 -6.64 5.05
C TYR A 118 17.88 -5.96 4.39
N ILE A 119 17.06 -6.76 3.71
CA ILE A 119 15.72 -6.36 3.27
C ILE A 119 14.73 -6.78 4.35
N GLU A 120 13.88 -5.85 4.75
CA GLU A 120 12.83 -6.05 5.75
C GLU A 120 11.48 -5.90 5.07
N LEU A 121 10.59 -6.90 5.25
CA LEU A 121 9.17 -6.81 4.93
C LEU A 121 8.38 -6.69 6.23
N ARG A 122 7.55 -5.64 6.33
CA ARG A 122 6.62 -5.44 7.44
C ARG A 122 5.19 -5.46 6.92
N VAL A 123 4.32 -6.18 7.62
CA VAL A 123 2.87 -6.07 7.48
C VAL A 123 2.38 -5.17 8.60
N CYS A 124 1.72 -4.07 8.25
CA CYS A 124 1.40 -2.96 9.14
C CYS A 124 -0.11 -2.67 9.13
N GLY A 125 -0.61 -2.20 10.27
CA GLY A 125 -1.91 -1.54 10.44
C GLY A 125 -1.70 -0.25 11.24
N ILE A 126 -2.38 0.84 10.86
CA ILE A 126 -2.12 2.18 11.39
C ILE A 126 -2.92 2.48 12.66
N SER A 127 -4.08 1.86 12.79
CA SER A 127 -4.84 1.92 14.02
C SER A 127 -4.14 1.09 15.09
N GLY A 128 -4.04 1.67 16.28
CA GLY A 128 -3.49 0.95 17.43
C GLY A 128 -4.32 -0.28 17.81
N SER A 129 -3.99 -0.88 18.95
CA SER A 129 -4.54 -2.13 19.50
C SER A 129 -6.07 -2.27 19.63
N ASN A 130 -6.85 -1.27 19.23
CA ASN A 130 -8.27 -1.14 19.52
C ASN A 130 -9.15 -1.15 18.26
N ASN A 131 -8.57 -1.05 17.06
CA ASN A 131 -9.33 -1.12 15.81
C ASN A 131 -8.75 -2.24 14.94
N ASN A 132 -9.61 -3.11 14.45
CA ASN A 132 -9.22 -4.34 13.75
C ASN A 132 -8.97 -4.04 12.26
N GLU A 133 -7.85 -3.40 11.94
CA GLU A 133 -7.39 -3.20 10.56
C GLU A 133 -6.51 -4.38 10.14
N ASP A 134 -7.05 -5.24 9.29
CA ASP A 134 -6.36 -6.44 8.83
C ASP A 134 -5.78 -6.24 7.41
N THR A 135 -4.48 -6.47 7.27
CA THR A 135 -3.82 -6.62 5.96
C THR A 135 -3.54 -8.09 5.72
N THR A 136 -4.29 -8.72 4.82
CA THR A 136 -4.06 -10.12 4.47
C THR A 136 -2.99 -10.25 3.39
N VAL A 137 -1.93 -11.00 3.69
CA VAL A 137 -0.86 -11.37 2.74
C VAL A 137 -0.82 -12.89 2.65
N SER A 138 -1.05 -13.45 1.45
CA SER A 138 -1.04 -14.91 1.24
C SER A 138 0.34 -15.43 0.81
N PHE A 139 1.03 -14.71 -0.06
CA PHE A 139 2.38 -15.05 -0.51
C PHE A 139 3.13 -13.77 -0.94
N TYR A 140 4.46 -13.82 -0.91
CA TYR A 140 5.34 -12.80 -1.44
C TYR A 140 6.56 -13.44 -2.09
N ASP A 141 7.01 -12.88 -3.20
CA ASP A 141 8.26 -13.25 -3.86
C ASP A 141 9.13 -12.00 -3.97
N ILE A 142 10.37 -12.08 -3.48
CA ILE A 142 11.35 -10.99 -3.59
C ILE A 142 12.59 -11.54 -4.29
N TYR A 143 12.92 -10.94 -5.43
CA TYR A 143 14.10 -11.28 -6.22
C TYR A 143 15.12 -10.15 -6.08
N VAL A 144 16.35 -10.49 -5.68
CA VAL A 144 17.47 -9.55 -5.53
C VAL A 144 18.58 -9.99 -6.48
N LYS A 145 19.18 -9.03 -7.19
CA LYS A 145 20.28 -9.25 -8.13
C LYS A 145 21.52 -8.51 -7.69
#